data_AF-A0A949ZB75-F1
#
_entry.id   AF-A0A949ZB75-F1
#
_cell.length_a   1.000
_cell.length_b   1.000
_cell.length_c   1.000
_cell.angle_alpha   90.00
_cell.angle_beta   90.00
_cell.angle_gamma   90.00
#
_symmetry.space_group_name_H-M   'P 1'
#
loop_
_entity.id
_entity.type
_entity.pdbx_description
1 polymer ?
#
loop_
_entity_poly.entity_id
_entity_poly.type
_entity_poly.pdbx_seq_one_letter_code
_entity_poly.pdbx_strand_id
1 'polypeptide(L)'
;MNEALRRAIAPFGFDDELLELAAAAFEEVGPAWRKRDVQAAAVGAKVIACFARAGLHEAHLAGTTGYGYHDSARDAYESLLATCLDAQACYARLQLISGTHAIVAAINALLGPSGRLCSVTGAPY
;
A
#
# COMPACT_ATOMS: atom_id res chain seq x y z
N MET A 1 19.74 -15.02 16.86
CA MET A 1 20.08 -14.89 15.42
C MET A 1 20.62 -16.22 14.90
N ASN A 2 20.07 -16.78 13.81
CA ASN A 2 20.51 -18.08 13.30
C ASN A 2 21.81 -17.99 12.47
N GLU A 3 22.50 -19.12 12.31
CA GLU A 3 23.78 -19.26 11.59
C GLU A 3 23.70 -18.75 10.14
N ALA A 4 22.55 -18.99 9.49
CA ALA A 4 22.32 -18.57 8.12
C ALA A 4 22.33 -17.04 7.97
N LEU A 5 21.71 -16.31 8.91
CA LEU A 5 21.70 -14.86 8.92
C LEU A 5 23.09 -14.30 9.22
N ARG A 6 23.83 -14.89 10.19
CA ARG A 6 25.22 -14.50 10.48
C ARG A 6 26.12 -14.63 9.25
N ARG A 7 26.00 -15.74 8.49
CA ARG A 7 26.76 -15.93 7.25
C ARG A 7 26.37 -14.92 6.16
N ALA A 8 25.09 -14.61 6.03
CA ALA A 8 24.61 -13.67 5.01
C ALA A 8 25.12 -12.23 5.25
N ILE A 9 25.30 -11.83 6.51
CA ILE A 9 25.73 -10.47 6.86
C ILE A 9 27.23 -10.33 7.13
N ALA A 10 27.97 -11.44 7.16
CA ALA A 10 29.43 -11.42 7.35
C ALA A 10 30.20 -10.45 6.42
N PRO A 11 29.84 -10.26 5.13
CA PRO A 11 30.52 -9.31 4.26
C PRO A 11 30.44 -7.84 4.70
N PHE A 12 29.50 -7.48 5.59
CA PHE A 12 29.34 -6.11 6.08
C PHE A 12 30.28 -5.79 7.25
N GLY A 13 30.93 -6.80 7.86
CA GLY A 13 31.96 -6.58 8.88
C GLY A 13 31.47 -5.92 10.18
N PHE A 14 30.22 -6.17 10.58
CA PHE A 14 29.68 -5.68 11.85
C PHE A 14 30.41 -6.30 13.05
N ASP A 15 30.64 -5.52 14.11
CA ASP A 15 31.21 -6.02 15.35
C ASP A 15 30.22 -6.93 16.12
N ASP A 16 30.78 -7.79 16.98
CA ASP A 16 29.99 -8.77 17.74
C ASP A 16 28.98 -8.10 18.69
N GLU A 17 29.31 -6.92 19.22
CA GLU A 17 28.44 -6.18 20.13
C GLU A 17 27.15 -5.72 19.43
N LEU A 18 27.26 -5.18 18.22
CA LEU A 18 26.15 -4.79 17.37
C LEU A 18 25.30 -6.00 16.95
N LEU A 19 25.95 -7.13 16.65
CA LEU A 19 25.25 -8.37 16.29
C LEU A 19 24.43 -8.94 17.45
N GLU A 20 24.97 -8.90 18.67
CA GLU A 20 24.25 -9.33 19.87
C GLU A 20 23.12 -8.34 20.22
N LEU A 21 23.35 -7.03 20.09
CA LEU A 21 22.30 -6.03 20.28
C LEU A 21 21.15 -6.21 19.28
N ALA A 22 21.46 -6.45 18.02
CA ALA A 22 20.46 -6.73 16.99
C ALA A 22 19.68 -8.02 17.33
N ALA A 23 20.36 -9.09 17.76
CA ALA A 23 19.71 -10.33 18.15
C ALA A 23 18.74 -10.13 19.33
N ALA A 24 19.15 -9.39 20.36
CA ALA A 24 18.29 -9.04 21.49
C ALA A 24 17.07 -8.22 21.05
N ALA A 25 17.26 -7.23 20.18
CA ALA A 25 16.18 -6.42 19.63
C ALA A 25 15.17 -7.26 18.83
N PHE A 26 15.64 -8.23 18.02
CA PHE A 26 14.76 -9.16 17.29
C PHE A 26 13.88 -9.99 18.23
N GLU A 27 14.44 -10.51 19.33
CA GLU A 27 13.67 -11.25 20.33
C GLU A 27 12.64 -10.36 21.03
N GLU A 28 13.01 -9.11 21.37
CA GLU A 28 12.13 -8.14 22.02
C GLU A 28 10.93 -7.76 21.13
N VAL A 29 11.14 -7.49 19.84
CA VAL A 29 10.06 -7.09 18.92
C VAL A 29 9.24 -8.28 18.39
N GLY A 30 9.74 -9.51 18.52
CA GLY A 30 9.12 -10.73 17.99
C GLY A 30 7.63 -10.88 18.32
N PRO A 31 7.16 -10.66 19.57
CA PRO A 31 5.74 -10.68 19.90
C PRO A 31 4.90 -9.63 19.16
N ALA A 32 5.43 -8.43 18.92
CA ALA A 32 4.73 -7.38 18.18
C ALA A 32 4.64 -7.72 16.68
N TRP A 33 5.69 -8.31 16.11
CA TRP A 33 5.70 -8.76 14.72
C TRP A 33 4.74 -9.91 14.47
N ARG A 34 4.67 -10.91 15.36
CA ARG A 34 3.68 -11.99 15.24
C ARG A 34 2.24 -11.48 15.17
N LYS A 35 1.91 -10.39 15.90
CA LYS A 35 0.60 -9.74 15.79
C LYS A 35 0.40 -9.09 14.41
N ARG A 36 1.43 -8.43 13.87
CA ARG A 36 1.41 -7.84 12.52
C ARG A 36 1.33 -8.90 11.43
N ASP A 37 1.94 -10.07 11.59
CA ASP A 37 1.87 -11.17 10.63
C ASP A 37 0.43 -11.63 10.43
N VAL A 38 -0.33 -11.76 11.52
CA VAL A 38 -1.76 -12.11 11.46
C VAL A 38 -2.55 -11.02 10.72
N GLN A 39 -2.27 -9.74 10.98
CA GLN A 39 -2.92 -8.62 10.27
C GLN A 39 -2.57 -8.62 8.78
N ALA A 40 -1.29 -8.81 8.44
CA ALA A 40 -0.82 -8.88 7.07
C ALA A 40 -1.46 -10.06 6.33
N ALA A 41 -1.57 -11.23 6.97
CA ALA A 41 -2.27 -12.39 6.42
C ALA A 41 -3.76 -12.11 6.18
N ALA A 42 -4.43 -11.42 7.12
CA ALA A 42 -5.83 -11.04 6.97
C ALA A 42 -6.05 -10.05 5.81
N VAL A 43 -5.21 -9.02 5.70
CA VAL A 43 -5.25 -8.07 4.57
C VAL A 43 -4.94 -8.78 3.25
N GLY A 44 -3.93 -9.64 3.21
CA GLY A 44 -3.58 -10.43 2.03
C GLY A 44 -4.75 -11.32 1.58
N ALA A 45 -5.39 -12.02 2.51
CA ALA A 45 -6.57 -12.83 2.23
C ALA A 45 -7.74 -11.98 1.70
N LYS A 46 -7.96 -10.77 2.26
CA LYS A 46 -8.98 -9.83 1.75
C LYS A 46 -8.69 -9.47 0.30
N VAL A 47 -7.46 -9.05 -0.02
CA VAL A 47 -7.06 -8.65 -1.38
C VAL A 47 -7.25 -9.83 -2.35
N ILE A 48 -6.77 -11.03 -2.00
CA ILE A 48 -6.93 -12.22 -2.83
C ILE A 48 -8.43 -12.50 -3.10
N ALA A 49 -9.27 -12.42 -2.07
CA ALA A 49 -10.71 -12.62 -2.22
C ALA A 49 -11.37 -11.55 -3.12
N CYS A 50 -10.94 -10.29 -3.03
CA CYS A 50 -11.40 -9.23 -3.92
C CYS A 50 -11.00 -9.50 -5.38
N PHE A 51 -9.75 -9.90 -5.63
CA PHE A 51 -9.29 -10.28 -6.98
C PHE A 51 -10.07 -11.48 -7.54
N ALA A 52 -10.32 -12.50 -6.72
CA ALA A 52 -11.09 -13.67 -7.13
C ALA A 52 -12.54 -13.33 -7.53
N ARG A 53 -13.13 -12.28 -6.96
CA ARG A 53 -14.49 -11.81 -7.26
C ARG A 53 -14.55 -10.78 -8.38
N ALA A 54 -13.42 -10.13 -8.70
CA ALA A 54 -13.38 -9.03 -9.67
C ALA A 54 -13.52 -9.47 -11.13
N GLY A 55 -13.45 -10.78 -11.43
CA GLY A 55 -13.60 -11.30 -12.80
C GLY A 55 -12.50 -10.82 -13.75
N LEU A 56 -11.30 -10.55 -13.22
CA LEU A 56 -10.17 -10.11 -14.02
C LEU A 56 -9.68 -11.23 -14.94
N HIS A 57 -9.39 -10.89 -16.18
CA HIS A 57 -8.85 -11.79 -17.20
C HIS A 57 -7.77 -11.07 -18.01
N GLU A 58 -7.04 -11.81 -18.83
CA GLU A 58 -5.84 -11.31 -19.55
C GLU A 58 -6.11 -10.04 -20.38
N ALA A 59 -7.31 -9.87 -20.94
CA ALA A 59 -7.66 -8.68 -21.70
C ALA A 59 -7.60 -7.39 -20.86
N HIS A 60 -7.82 -7.47 -19.53
CA HIS A 60 -7.64 -6.32 -18.64
C HIS A 60 -6.16 -5.95 -18.40
N LEU A 61 -5.21 -6.74 -18.89
CA LEU A 61 -3.79 -6.40 -18.88
C LEU A 61 -3.37 -5.67 -20.15
N ALA A 62 -4.26 -5.59 -21.15
CA ALA A 62 -4.02 -4.80 -22.33
C ALA A 62 -4.11 -3.31 -21.98
N GLY A 63 -3.02 -2.58 -22.20
CA GLY A 63 -3.01 -1.13 -22.04
C GLY A 63 -3.83 -0.42 -23.13
N THR A 64 -4.28 0.79 -22.84
CA THR A 64 -4.91 1.68 -23.82
C THR A 64 -3.94 2.76 -24.30
N THR A 65 -4.21 3.34 -25.47
CA THR A 65 -3.45 4.46 -26.04
C THR A 65 -4.38 5.62 -26.41
N GLY A 66 -3.81 6.79 -26.71
CA GLY A 66 -4.59 7.98 -27.05
C GLY A 66 -5.45 8.46 -25.87
N TYR A 67 -6.73 8.71 -26.11
CA TYR A 67 -7.65 9.19 -25.07
C TYR A 67 -8.04 8.14 -24.02
N GLY A 68 -7.91 6.84 -24.33
CA GLY A 68 -8.30 5.78 -23.40
C GLY A 68 -9.79 5.77 -23.05
N TYR A 69 -10.66 6.04 -24.04
CA TYR A 69 -12.11 5.86 -23.88
C TYR A 69 -12.47 4.38 -23.76
N HIS A 70 -13.49 4.08 -22.94
CA HIS A 70 -14.00 2.72 -22.72
C HIS A 70 -12.91 1.71 -22.31
N ASP A 71 -11.99 2.16 -21.46
CA ASP A 71 -10.91 1.34 -20.90
C ASP A 71 -11.47 0.40 -19.81
N SER A 72 -11.91 -0.79 -20.23
CA SER A 72 -12.46 -1.81 -19.32
C SER A 72 -11.46 -2.29 -18.26
N ALA A 73 -10.15 -2.28 -18.56
CA ALA A 73 -9.12 -2.64 -17.60
C ALA A 73 -9.09 -1.66 -16.43
N ARG A 74 -9.11 -0.36 -16.76
CA ARG A 74 -9.16 0.72 -15.78
C ARG A 74 -10.42 0.65 -14.92
N ASP A 75 -11.57 0.46 -15.54
CA ASP A 75 -12.85 0.40 -14.82
C ASP A 75 -12.91 -0.82 -13.89
N ALA A 76 -12.43 -1.99 -14.34
CA ALA A 76 -12.33 -3.19 -13.52
C ALA A 76 -11.34 -3.01 -12.35
N TYR A 77 -10.20 -2.37 -12.59
CA TYR A 77 -9.19 -2.08 -11.57
C TYR A 77 -9.72 -1.14 -10.48
N GLU A 78 -10.45 -0.08 -10.85
CA GLU A 78 -11.05 0.83 -9.86
C GLU A 78 -12.14 0.17 -9.03
N SER A 79 -12.98 -0.65 -9.67
CA SER A 79 -14.00 -1.43 -8.98
C SER A 79 -13.38 -2.41 -7.97
N LEU A 80 -12.30 -3.10 -8.38
CA LEU A 80 -11.52 -3.95 -7.50
C LEU A 80 -10.96 -3.15 -6.30
N LEU A 81 -10.32 -2.01 -6.54
CA LEU A 81 -9.75 -1.19 -5.47
C LEU A 81 -10.81 -0.62 -4.53
N ALA A 82 -11.95 -0.16 -5.05
CA ALA A 82 -13.07 0.28 -4.25
C ALA A 82 -13.54 -0.84 -3.30
N THR A 83 -13.64 -2.07 -3.83
CA THR A 83 -13.99 -3.25 -3.03
C THR A 83 -12.92 -3.57 -1.98
N CYS A 84 -11.63 -3.52 -2.33
CA CYS A 84 -10.53 -3.76 -1.38
C CYS A 84 -10.50 -2.74 -0.24
N LEU A 85 -10.90 -1.50 -0.50
CA LEU A 85 -10.86 -0.39 0.46
C LEU A 85 -12.19 -0.15 1.18
N ASP A 86 -13.20 -0.99 0.94
CA ASP A 86 -14.58 -0.82 1.44
C ASP A 86 -15.16 0.57 1.11
N ALA A 87 -14.85 1.07 -0.08
CA ALA A 87 -15.30 2.36 -0.59
C ALA A 87 -16.40 2.19 -1.66
N GLN A 88 -17.19 3.23 -1.86
CA GLN A 88 -18.24 3.24 -2.90
C GLN A 88 -17.66 3.36 -4.31
N ALA A 89 -16.52 4.04 -4.45
CA ALA A 89 -15.81 4.25 -5.70
C ALA A 89 -14.32 4.47 -5.41
N CYS A 90 -13.49 4.27 -6.43
CA CYS A 90 -12.06 4.55 -6.37
C CYS A 90 -11.67 5.40 -7.58
N TYR A 91 -10.72 6.32 -7.40
CA TYR A 91 -10.05 7.04 -8.47
C TYR A 91 -8.55 6.68 -8.47
N ALA A 92 -8.18 5.68 -9.27
CA ALA A 92 -6.82 5.14 -9.32
C ALA A 92 -6.23 5.35 -10.72
N ARG A 93 -5.28 6.28 -10.81
CA ARG A 93 -4.77 6.80 -12.09
C ARG A 93 -3.26 6.97 -12.07
N LEU A 94 -2.61 6.59 -13.17
CA LEU A 94 -1.20 6.88 -13.41
C LEU A 94 -0.92 8.39 -13.48
N GLN A 95 -1.93 9.20 -13.80
CA GLN A 95 -1.85 10.66 -13.82
C GLN A 95 -1.70 11.28 -12.42
N LEU A 96 -2.02 10.52 -11.35
CA LEU A 96 -1.69 10.92 -9.98
C LEU A 96 -0.21 10.60 -9.69
N ILE A 97 0.67 11.53 -10.08
CA ILE A 97 2.13 11.35 -10.02
C ILE A 97 2.72 11.18 -8.61
N SER A 98 1.98 11.48 -7.54
CA SER A 98 2.44 11.34 -6.15
C SER A 98 1.29 11.30 -5.15
N GLY A 99 1.59 10.88 -3.91
CA GLY A 99 0.62 10.93 -2.80
C GLY A 99 0.16 12.36 -2.48
N THR A 100 1.07 13.33 -2.48
CA THR A 100 0.72 14.74 -2.29
C THR A 100 -0.18 15.25 -3.41
N HIS A 101 0.07 14.86 -4.67
CA HIS A 101 -0.81 15.22 -5.77
C HIS A 101 -2.22 14.64 -5.59
N ALA A 102 -2.34 13.38 -5.17
CA ALA A 102 -3.64 12.75 -4.90
C ALA A 102 -4.42 13.48 -3.79
N ILE A 103 -3.76 13.83 -2.68
CA ILE A 103 -4.40 14.53 -1.55
C ILE A 103 -4.85 15.93 -1.97
N VAL A 104 -3.98 16.71 -2.64
CA VAL A 104 -4.32 18.06 -3.11
C VAL A 104 -5.44 18.03 -4.14
N ALA A 105 -5.42 17.08 -5.08
CA ALA A 105 -6.48 16.91 -6.06
C ALA A 105 -7.84 16.63 -5.39
N ALA A 106 -7.87 15.73 -4.40
CA ALA A 106 -9.09 15.42 -3.65
C ALA A 106 -9.61 16.63 -2.86
N ILE A 107 -8.74 17.35 -2.16
CA ILE A 107 -9.11 18.55 -1.40
C ILE A 107 -9.67 19.60 -2.36
N ASN A 108 -8.98 19.92 -3.46
CA ASN A 108 -9.43 20.94 -4.40
C ASN A 108 -10.72 20.57 -5.13
N ALA A 109 -10.98 19.29 -5.38
CA ALA A 109 -12.23 18.84 -5.98
C ALA A 109 -13.43 18.96 -5.02
N LEU A 110 -13.19 18.82 -3.72
CA LEU A 110 -14.23 18.86 -2.68
C LEU A 110 -14.41 20.25 -2.06
N LEU A 111 -13.37 21.08 -2.08
CA LEU A 111 -13.34 22.39 -1.44
C LEU A 111 -13.68 23.49 -2.45
N GLY A 112 -14.86 24.09 -2.30
CA GLY A 112 -15.25 25.26 -3.09
C GLY A 112 -14.47 26.54 -2.71
N PRO A 113 -14.64 27.65 -3.46
CA PRO A 113 -13.88 28.90 -3.27
C PRO A 113 -13.95 29.51 -1.86
N SER A 114 -15.05 29.28 -1.14
CA SER A 114 -15.27 29.74 0.24
C SER A 114 -15.15 28.61 1.28
N GLY A 115 -14.74 27.42 0.84
CA GLY A 115 -14.60 26.25 1.70
C GLY A 115 -13.49 26.43 2.73
N ARG A 116 -13.68 25.85 3.92
CA ARG A 116 -12.65 25.81 4.97
C ARG A 116 -12.27 24.37 5.24
N LEU A 117 -10.96 24.09 5.21
CA LEU A 117 -10.38 22.82 5.62
C LEU A 117 -9.97 22.89 7.09
N CYS A 118 -10.29 21.87 7.88
CA CYS A 118 -9.86 21.74 9.26
C CYS A 118 -9.04 20.47 9.42
N SER A 119 -7.76 20.61 9.82
CA SER A 119 -6.92 19.47 10.21
C SER A 119 -7.12 19.19 11.70
N VAL A 120 -7.67 18.02 12.02
CA VAL A 120 -7.93 17.59 13.41
C VAL A 120 -6.74 16.92 14.07
N THR A 121 -5.65 16.71 13.34
CA THR A 121 -4.43 16.03 13.79
C THR A 121 -3.22 16.96 13.90
N GLY A 122 -3.42 18.29 13.86
CA GLY A 122 -2.35 19.28 13.90
C GLY A 122 -1.93 19.80 12.53
N ALA A 123 -0.71 20.35 12.43
CA ALA A 123 -0.17 20.81 11.14
C ALA A 123 -0.05 19.62 10.17
N PRO A 124 -0.54 19.73 8.92
CA PRO A 124 -0.28 18.72 7.90
C PRO A 124 1.22 18.50 7.67
N TYR A 125 1.56 17.34 7.11
CA TYR A 125 2.93 17.00 6.75
C TYR A 125 3.52 17.91 5.66
#